data_AF-A0A9D7SPB3-F1
#
_entry.id   AF-A0A9D7SPB3-F1
#
_cell.length_a   1.000
_cell.length_b   1.000
_cell.length_c   1.000
_cell.angle_alpha   90.00
_cell.angle_beta   90.00
_cell.angle_gamma   90.00
#
_symmetry.space_group_name_H-M   'P 1'
#
loop_
_entity.id
_entity.type
_entity.pdbx_description
1 polymer ?
#
loop_
_entity_poly.entity_id
_entity_poly.type
_entity_poly.pdbx_seq_one_letter_code
_entity_poly.pdbx_strand_id
1 'polypeptide(L)'
;MPHSRTRALAALAVELTAAGEPTLRELLARRGGNVDFASGGKMRDMASPTLPTATLAKLDGDARVYVLGNGRRTGHEYLYAFDAETGKVLAQRTDGRVDGVAMPDDLKAAALNRTRRLVMIHNHPDSTPFSVGDMDTLATHPGIAGVAVHGHDGTFWRVAALERGNIGQALLDFRDPIRRTLRNEAAALQGGDLHWAVGASRLQALDRAGIVRLETNIDWASHPLAAQVEKIAGVLYPVAMKAKGSTP
;
A
#
# COMPACT_ATOMS: atom_id res chain seq x y z
N MET A 1 20.76 31.58 -1.15
CA MET A 1 20.91 30.32 -0.40
C MET A 1 20.25 29.18 -1.19
N PRO A 2 20.98 28.38 -1.98
CA PRO A 2 20.41 27.40 -2.93
C PRO A 2 20.25 25.97 -2.37
N HIS A 3 20.37 25.75 -1.06
CA HIS A 3 20.56 24.41 -0.47
C HIS A 3 19.28 23.62 -0.14
N SER A 4 18.07 24.15 -0.39
CA SER A 4 16.81 23.45 -0.06
C SER A 4 16.32 22.48 -1.15
N ARG A 5 16.60 22.77 -2.42
CA ARG A 5 16.13 21.95 -3.57
C ARG A 5 16.80 20.57 -3.62
N THR A 6 18.07 20.47 -3.21
CA THR A 6 18.85 19.23 -3.30
C THR A 6 18.43 18.18 -2.26
N ARG A 7 17.96 18.61 -1.07
CA ARG A 7 17.51 17.68 -0.02
C ARG A 7 16.15 17.05 -0.30
N ALA A 8 15.19 17.80 -0.86
CA ALA A 8 13.89 17.24 -1.26
C ALA A 8 14.02 16.22 -2.41
N LEU A 9 14.91 16.49 -3.37
CA LEU A 9 15.23 15.55 -4.46
C LEU A 9 16.02 14.33 -3.96
N ALA A 10 16.88 14.48 -2.96
CA ALA A 10 17.61 13.36 -2.35
C ALA A 10 16.68 12.44 -1.53
N ALA A 11 15.70 12.99 -0.80
CA ALA A 11 14.68 12.19 -0.12
C ALA A 11 13.79 11.43 -1.12
N LEU A 12 13.43 12.05 -2.25
CA LEU A 12 12.71 11.39 -3.34
C LEU A 12 13.57 10.35 -4.08
N ALA A 13 14.87 10.61 -4.24
CA ALA A 13 15.81 9.64 -4.79
C ALA A 13 15.90 8.43 -3.87
N VAL A 14 16.05 8.63 -2.56
CA VAL A 14 15.98 7.58 -1.54
C VAL A 14 14.63 6.88 -1.57
N GLU A 15 13.48 7.53 -1.71
CA GLU A 15 12.19 6.81 -1.82
C GLU A 15 12.01 6.04 -3.15
N LEU A 16 12.73 6.43 -4.21
CA LEU A 16 12.72 5.78 -5.53
C LEU A 16 13.90 4.82 -5.76
N THR A 17 14.85 4.73 -4.81
CA THR A 17 16.04 3.84 -4.84
C THR A 17 16.28 3.07 -3.54
N ALA A 18 15.66 3.42 -2.43
CA ALA A 18 15.65 2.67 -1.18
C ALA A 18 14.54 1.63 -1.25
N ALA A 19 14.88 0.56 -1.93
CA ALA A 19 15.16 -0.64 -1.18
C ALA A 19 16.32 -1.31 -1.90
N GLY A 20 17.29 -1.85 -1.17
CA GLY A 20 18.20 -2.87 -1.69
C GLY A 20 17.46 -4.19 -2.00
N GLU A 21 16.21 -4.08 -2.44
CA GLU A 21 15.31 -5.14 -2.87
C GLU A 21 15.30 -5.11 -4.40
N PRO A 22 15.21 -6.28 -5.06
CA PRO A 22 15.14 -6.34 -6.51
C PRO A 22 14.03 -5.42 -7.01
N THR A 23 14.36 -4.61 -8.01
CA THR A 23 13.41 -3.70 -8.66
C THR A 23 12.15 -4.48 -9.05
N LEU A 24 10.97 -3.85 -9.01
CA LEU A 24 9.72 -4.50 -9.43
C LEU A 24 9.85 -5.10 -10.86
N ARG A 25 10.71 -4.54 -11.72
CA ARG A 25 11.12 -5.17 -13.00
C ARG A 25 11.86 -6.50 -12.84
N GLU A 26 12.81 -6.62 -11.92
CA GLU A 26 13.53 -7.86 -11.63
C GLU A 26 12.63 -8.94 -11.00
N LEU A 27 11.65 -8.54 -10.20
CA LEU A 27 10.64 -9.47 -9.64
C LEU A 27 9.64 -9.96 -10.71
N LEU A 28 9.22 -9.07 -11.61
CA LEU A 28 8.35 -9.43 -12.74
C LEU A 28 9.10 -10.26 -13.81
N ALA A 29 10.37 -9.95 -14.09
CA ALA A 29 11.19 -10.68 -15.06
C ALA A 29 11.46 -12.15 -14.66
N ARG A 30 11.47 -12.46 -13.36
CA ARG A 30 11.58 -13.84 -12.84
C ARG A 30 10.36 -14.71 -13.13
N ARG A 31 9.27 -14.13 -13.66
CA ARG A 31 7.96 -14.78 -13.79
C ARG A 31 7.50 -15.01 -15.22
N GLY A 32 8.41 -14.95 -16.20
CA GLY A 32 8.14 -15.30 -17.60
C GLY A 32 7.54 -16.69 -17.76
N GLY A 33 6.22 -16.77 -17.68
CA GLY A 33 5.39 -17.95 -17.89
C GLY A 33 4.07 -17.47 -18.47
N ASN A 34 3.96 -17.56 -19.80
CA ASN A 34 2.74 -17.31 -20.56
C ASN A 34 1.58 -18.14 -20.01
N VAL A 35 0.44 -17.50 -19.79
CA VAL A 35 -0.87 -18.17 -19.79
C VAL A 35 -1.91 -17.23 -20.39
N ASP A 36 -2.56 -17.73 -21.44
CA ASP A 36 -3.61 -17.07 -22.21
C ASP A 36 -4.74 -16.51 -21.32
N PHE A 37 -5.04 -15.22 -21.47
CA PHE A 37 -6.25 -14.59 -20.93
C PHE A 37 -7.24 -14.36 -22.06
N ALA A 38 -8.00 -15.41 -22.39
CA ALA A 38 -9.21 -15.27 -23.18
C ALA A 38 -10.45 -15.43 -22.29
N SER A 39 -11.45 -14.60 -22.58
CA SER A 39 -12.83 -14.55 -22.07
C SER A 39 -13.10 -13.72 -20.81
N GLY A 40 -13.87 -12.65 -21.03
CA GLY A 40 -14.39 -11.74 -20.02
C GLY A 40 -15.19 -12.46 -18.94
N GLY A 41 -14.69 -12.37 -17.70
CA GLY A 41 -15.42 -12.75 -16.51
C GLY A 41 -16.15 -11.54 -15.94
N LYS A 42 -17.48 -11.55 -16.03
CA LYS A 42 -18.36 -10.79 -15.14
C LYS A 42 -17.91 -10.98 -13.69
N MET A 43 -18.06 -9.94 -12.86
CA MET A 43 -18.00 -9.98 -11.40
C MET A 43 -18.47 -11.35 -10.89
N ARG A 44 -17.53 -12.22 -10.56
CA ARG A 44 -17.83 -13.30 -9.64
C ARG A 44 -17.59 -12.70 -8.29
N ASP A 45 -18.68 -12.68 -7.55
CA ASP A 45 -18.78 -12.33 -6.15
C ASP A 45 -17.47 -12.57 -5.42
N MET A 46 -17.10 -11.58 -4.60
CA MET A 46 -16.37 -11.85 -3.38
C MET A 46 -17.20 -12.88 -2.61
N ALA A 47 -17.01 -14.17 -2.91
CA ALA A 47 -17.55 -15.27 -2.13
C ALA A 47 -17.17 -14.94 -0.69
N SER A 48 -18.22 -14.69 0.10
CA SER A 48 -18.16 -14.15 1.44
C SER A 48 -17.00 -14.75 2.24
N PRO A 49 -16.34 -13.98 3.11
CA PRO A 49 -15.50 -14.62 4.11
C PRO A 49 -16.32 -15.73 4.79
N THR A 50 -15.75 -16.94 4.81
CA THR A 50 -16.36 -18.08 5.51
C THR A 50 -16.48 -17.80 7.01
N LEU A 51 -15.68 -16.85 7.53
CA LEU A 51 -15.82 -16.35 8.88
C LEU A 51 -17.01 -15.41 9.02
N PRO A 52 -17.76 -15.51 10.14
CA PRO A 52 -18.73 -14.49 10.51
C PRO A 52 -18.09 -13.10 10.58
N THR A 53 -18.81 -12.06 10.14
CA THR A 53 -18.37 -10.66 10.20
C THR A 53 -17.89 -10.24 11.59
N ALA A 54 -18.56 -10.72 12.65
CA ALA A 54 -18.16 -10.43 14.03
C ALA A 54 -16.76 -10.99 14.38
N THR A 55 -16.41 -12.16 13.85
CA THR A 55 -15.08 -12.76 14.04
C THR A 55 -14.00 -11.95 13.34
N LEU A 56 -14.26 -11.50 12.11
CA LEU A 56 -13.34 -10.62 11.38
C LEU A 56 -13.16 -9.28 12.10
N ALA A 57 -14.25 -8.66 12.55
CA ALA A 57 -14.20 -7.41 13.31
C ALA A 57 -13.39 -7.56 14.60
N LYS A 58 -13.51 -8.71 15.29
CA LYS A 58 -12.69 -9.01 16.45
C LYS A 58 -11.21 -9.14 16.09
N LEU A 59 -10.87 -9.87 15.03
CA LEU A 59 -9.48 -10.04 14.57
C LEU A 59 -8.86 -8.71 14.16
N ASP A 60 -9.58 -7.88 13.42
CA ASP A 60 -9.17 -6.51 13.09
C ASP A 60 -8.95 -5.67 14.36
N GLY A 61 -9.84 -5.78 15.34
CA GLY A 61 -9.73 -5.10 16.63
C GLY A 61 -8.50 -5.54 17.44
N ASP A 62 -8.29 -6.85 17.58
CA ASP A 62 -7.13 -7.43 18.26
C ASP A 62 -5.82 -7.00 17.58
N ALA A 63 -5.79 -7.04 16.24
CA ALA A 63 -4.66 -6.61 15.43
C ALA A 63 -4.34 -5.12 15.66
N ARG A 64 -5.36 -4.25 15.59
CA ARG A 64 -5.22 -2.81 15.86
C ARG A 64 -4.67 -2.55 17.27
N VAL A 65 -5.25 -3.19 18.29
CA VAL A 65 -4.78 -3.07 19.68
C VAL A 65 -3.32 -3.49 19.79
N TYR A 66 -2.94 -4.59 19.15
CA TYR A 66 -1.57 -5.07 19.16
C TYR A 66 -0.59 -4.10 18.49
N VAL A 67 -0.83 -3.72 17.23
CA VAL A 67 0.14 -2.91 16.45
C VAL A 67 0.24 -1.49 17.00
N LEU A 68 -0.88 -0.84 17.33
CA LEU A 68 -0.84 0.52 17.89
C LEU A 68 -0.38 0.53 19.35
N GLY A 69 -0.85 -0.41 20.17
CA GLY A 69 -0.50 -0.47 21.59
C GLY A 69 1.00 -0.70 21.79
N ASN A 70 1.59 -1.62 21.03
CA ASN A 70 3.03 -1.86 21.10
C ASN A 70 3.84 -0.83 20.33
N GLY A 71 3.37 -0.40 19.16
CA GLY A 71 4.03 0.63 18.36
C GLY A 71 4.18 1.93 19.15
N ARG A 72 3.11 2.47 19.73
CA ARG A 72 3.16 3.71 20.53
C ARG A 72 4.06 3.60 21.76
N ARG A 73 4.13 2.40 22.37
CA ARG A 73 4.96 2.16 23.56
C ARG A 73 6.46 2.13 23.24
N THR A 74 6.83 1.73 22.02
CA THR A 74 8.24 1.46 21.67
C THR A 74 8.79 2.37 20.58
N GLY A 75 7.94 3.06 19.84
CA GLY A 75 8.30 3.80 18.64
C GLY A 75 8.52 2.92 17.41
N HIS A 76 8.31 1.59 17.49
CA HIS A 76 8.58 0.67 16.40
C HIS A 76 7.34 0.33 15.57
N GLU A 77 7.60 -0.25 14.40
CA GLU A 77 6.62 -0.85 13.53
C GLU A 77 6.36 -2.33 13.91
N TYR A 78 5.09 -2.68 13.96
CA TYR A 78 4.58 -4.00 14.28
C TYR A 78 3.68 -4.51 13.17
N LEU A 79 3.77 -5.81 12.89
CA LEU A 79 2.91 -6.51 11.94
C LEU A 79 2.00 -7.48 12.68
N TYR A 80 0.74 -7.48 12.30
CA TYR A 80 -0.24 -8.51 12.59
C TYR A 80 -0.82 -9.02 11.27
N ALA A 81 -0.83 -10.34 11.06
CA ALA A 81 -1.40 -10.93 9.86
C ALA A 81 -2.26 -12.14 10.21
N PHE A 82 -3.42 -12.24 9.58
CA PHE A 82 -4.33 -13.38 9.76
C PHE A 82 -4.98 -13.79 8.45
N ASP A 83 -5.42 -15.03 8.39
CA ASP A 83 -6.21 -15.57 7.29
C ASP A 83 -7.70 -15.31 7.55
N ALA A 84 -8.36 -14.54 6.68
CA ALA A 84 -9.75 -14.12 6.83
C ALA A 84 -10.78 -15.23 6.54
N GLU A 85 -10.37 -16.38 6.02
CA GLU A 85 -11.25 -17.54 5.83
C GLU A 85 -11.25 -18.48 7.04
N THR A 86 -10.09 -18.61 7.69
CA THR A 86 -9.88 -19.57 8.79
C THR A 86 -9.77 -18.93 10.16
N GLY A 87 -9.46 -17.64 10.22
CA GLY A 87 -9.23 -16.87 11.45
C GLY A 87 -7.85 -17.12 12.05
N LYS A 88 -7.01 -17.93 11.40
CA LYS A 88 -5.67 -18.25 11.88
C LYS A 88 -4.77 -17.03 11.81
N VAL A 89 -4.20 -16.65 12.95
CA VAL A 89 -3.11 -15.66 13.02
C VAL A 89 -1.83 -16.30 12.49
N LEU A 90 -1.20 -15.66 11.51
CA LEU A 90 0.04 -16.10 10.86
C LEU A 90 1.24 -15.26 11.28
N ALA A 91 1.03 -14.01 11.69
CA ALA A 91 2.09 -13.18 12.22
C ALA A 91 1.57 -12.25 13.31
N GLN A 92 2.40 -12.05 14.34
CA GLN A 92 2.25 -11.06 15.39
C GLN A 92 3.66 -10.71 15.87
N ARG A 93 4.31 -9.71 15.24
CA ARG A 93 5.76 -9.48 15.42
C ARG A 93 6.18 -8.03 15.24
N THR A 94 7.45 -7.76 15.54
CA THR A 94 8.21 -6.56 15.19
C THR A 94 9.66 -6.97 14.91
N ASP A 95 10.38 -6.16 14.14
CA ASP A 95 11.83 -6.28 13.97
C ASP A 95 12.60 -5.24 14.81
N GLY A 96 11.89 -4.49 15.67
CA GLY A 96 12.50 -3.47 16.52
C GLY A 96 12.95 -2.22 15.77
N ARG A 97 12.31 -1.93 14.63
CA ARG A 97 12.64 -0.81 13.75
C ARG A 97 11.48 0.17 13.65
N VAL A 98 11.79 1.44 13.37
CA VAL A 98 10.78 2.51 13.22
C VAL A 98 10.16 2.55 11.83
N ASP A 99 10.80 1.93 10.84
CA ASP A 99 10.57 2.14 9.41
C ASP A 99 10.29 0.85 8.63
N GLY A 100 10.01 -0.25 9.32
CA GLY A 100 9.62 -1.48 8.65
C GLY A 100 9.58 -2.71 9.54
N VAL A 101 8.86 -3.71 9.06
CA VAL A 101 8.80 -5.06 9.63
C VAL A 101 8.74 -6.09 8.51
N ALA A 102 9.63 -7.07 8.54
CA ALA A 102 9.67 -8.11 7.52
C ALA A 102 8.57 -9.15 7.74
N MET A 103 7.98 -9.62 6.64
CA MET A 103 7.14 -10.81 6.68
C MET A 103 7.97 -12.03 7.07
N PRO A 104 7.53 -12.84 8.05
CA PRO A 104 8.14 -14.15 8.31
C PRO A 104 7.91 -15.09 7.13
N ASP A 105 8.74 -16.13 7.00
CA ASP A 105 8.76 -16.99 5.81
C ASP A 105 7.47 -17.81 5.64
N ASP A 106 6.82 -18.18 6.73
CA ASP A 106 5.52 -18.84 6.73
C ASP A 106 4.41 -17.92 6.21
N LEU A 107 4.41 -16.64 6.61
CA LEU A 107 3.51 -15.63 6.05
C LEU A 107 3.81 -15.41 4.57
N LYS A 108 5.07 -15.27 4.15
CA LYS A 108 5.44 -15.14 2.73
C LYS A 108 4.92 -16.32 1.91
N ALA A 109 5.15 -17.54 2.38
CA ALA A 109 4.68 -18.75 1.70
C ALA A 109 3.15 -18.78 1.60
N ALA A 110 2.44 -18.43 2.68
CA ALA A 110 0.98 -18.33 2.67
C ALA A 110 0.49 -17.23 1.70
N ALA A 111 1.17 -16.09 1.66
CA ALA A 111 0.85 -14.92 0.84
C ALA A 111 1.06 -15.17 -0.66
N LEU A 112 1.86 -16.17 -1.04
CA LEU A 112 2.00 -16.60 -2.43
C LEU A 112 0.83 -17.49 -2.92
N ASN A 113 0.03 -18.05 -2.00
CA ASN A 113 -1.10 -18.89 -2.35
C ASN A 113 -2.34 -18.04 -2.72
N ARG A 114 -2.71 -18.04 -4.01
CA ARG A 114 -3.83 -17.26 -4.57
C ARG A 114 -5.21 -17.61 -3.99
N THR A 115 -5.37 -18.80 -3.41
CA THR A 115 -6.64 -19.21 -2.81
C THR A 115 -6.82 -18.66 -1.41
N ARG A 116 -5.75 -18.20 -0.75
CA ARG A 116 -5.82 -17.60 0.60
C ARG A 116 -6.42 -16.20 0.53
N ARG A 117 -6.94 -15.74 1.66
CA ARG A 117 -7.44 -14.38 1.87
C ARG A 117 -6.80 -13.78 3.12
N LEU A 118 -5.52 -13.45 3.02
CA LEU A 118 -4.77 -12.90 4.14
C LEU A 118 -5.06 -11.40 4.29
N VAL A 119 -5.18 -10.95 5.54
CA VAL A 119 -5.23 -9.54 5.91
C VAL A 119 -3.97 -9.23 6.69
N MET A 120 -3.25 -8.21 6.26
CA MET A 120 -2.08 -7.69 6.97
C MET A 120 -2.40 -6.33 7.57
N ILE A 121 -1.99 -6.11 8.80
CA ILE A 121 -2.23 -4.87 9.54
C ILE A 121 -0.94 -4.49 10.22
N HIS A 122 -0.45 -3.28 9.98
CA HIS A 122 0.72 -2.74 10.64
C HIS A 122 0.53 -1.28 11.06
N ASN A 123 1.51 -0.72 11.75
CA ASN A 123 1.48 0.67 12.18
C ASN A 123 2.62 1.47 11.56
N HIS A 124 2.38 2.75 11.27
CA HIS A 124 3.44 3.69 10.91
C HIS A 124 3.68 4.64 12.09
N PRO A 125 4.86 4.64 12.74
CA PRO A 125 5.20 5.60 13.80
C PRO A 125 5.07 7.05 13.37
N ASP A 126 5.45 7.36 12.12
CA ASP A 126 5.37 8.71 11.56
C ASP A 126 4.00 9.05 10.94
N SER A 127 2.99 8.17 11.09
CA SER A 127 1.62 8.41 10.62
C SER A 127 1.47 8.69 9.12
N THR A 128 2.41 8.20 8.32
CA THR A 128 2.38 8.31 6.88
C THR A 128 1.40 7.30 6.27
N PRO A 129 0.87 7.54 5.05
CA PRO A 129 0.11 6.53 4.31
C PRO A 129 1.01 5.36 3.89
N PHE A 130 0.44 4.39 3.16
CA PHE A 130 1.17 3.27 2.58
C PHE A 130 2.46 3.68 1.86
N SER A 131 3.56 3.00 2.17
CA SER A 131 4.81 3.07 1.42
C SER A 131 4.66 2.36 0.07
N VAL A 132 5.65 2.54 -0.81
CA VAL A 132 5.73 1.74 -2.05
C VAL A 132 5.90 0.25 -1.71
N GLY A 133 6.66 -0.10 -0.67
CA GLY A 133 6.88 -1.48 -0.25
C GLY A 133 5.61 -2.19 0.22
N ASP A 134 4.70 -1.46 0.88
CA ASP A 134 3.41 -2.01 1.28
C ASP A 134 2.52 -2.32 0.07
N MET A 135 2.53 -1.41 -0.91
CA MET A 135 1.77 -1.58 -2.15
C MET A 135 2.37 -2.67 -3.03
N ASP A 136 3.69 -2.81 -3.05
CA ASP A 136 4.40 -3.90 -3.71
C ASP A 136 4.07 -5.24 -3.04
N THR A 137 3.96 -5.27 -1.71
CA THR A 137 3.51 -6.46 -0.98
C THR A 137 2.14 -6.90 -1.46
N LEU A 138 1.17 -5.98 -1.58
CA LEU A 138 -0.17 -6.27 -2.09
C LEU A 138 -0.18 -6.71 -3.57
N ALA A 139 0.69 -6.11 -4.40
CA ALA A 139 0.79 -6.41 -5.83
C ALA A 139 1.43 -7.78 -6.10
N THR A 140 2.48 -8.12 -5.36
CA THR A 140 3.32 -9.30 -5.62
C THR A 140 2.86 -10.57 -4.92
N HIS A 141 2.06 -10.44 -3.85
CA HIS A 141 1.59 -11.57 -3.04
C HIS A 141 0.08 -11.77 -3.21
N PRO A 142 -0.34 -12.69 -4.10
CA PRO A 142 -1.73 -12.79 -4.51
C PRO A 142 -2.68 -13.40 -3.46
N GLY A 143 -2.16 -13.98 -2.39
CA GLY A 143 -2.93 -14.43 -1.23
C GLY A 143 -3.32 -13.31 -0.26
N ILE A 144 -2.73 -12.11 -0.36
CA ILE A 144 -3.03 -10.97 0.54
C ILE A 144 -4.25 -10.21 0.04
N ALA A 145 -5.43 -10.49 0.59
CA ALA A 145 -6.68 -9.82 0.20
C ALA A 145 -6.67 -8.31 0.49
N GLY A 146 -6.02 -7.89 1.58
CA GLY A 146 -5.89 -6.48 1.91
C GLY A 146 -4.79 -6.20 2.93
N VAL A 147 -4.40 -4.92 2.97
CA VAL A 147 -3.44 -4.39 3.94
C VAL A 147 -4.07 -3.19 4.62
N ALA A 148 -3.82 -3.01 5.91
CA ALA A 148 -4.23 -1.84 6.67
C ALA A 148 -3.05 -1.26 7.45
N VAL A 149 -3.02 0.06 7.55
CA VAL A 149 -2.00 0.84 8.25
C VAL A 149 -2.69 1.73 9.28
N HIS A 150 -2.15 1.72 10.49
CA HIS A 150 -2.55 2.64 11.55
C HIS A 150 -1.41 3.59 11.91
N GLY A 151 -1.64 4.89 11.75
CA GLY A 151 -0.73 5.92 12.24
C GLY A 151 -0.82 6.10 13.75
N HIS A 152 0.27 6.51 14.38
CA HIS A 152 0.31 6.78 15.83
C HIS A 152 -0.56 7.99 16.23
N ASP A 153 -0.77 8.94 15.32
CA ASP A 153 -1.71 10.07 15.44
C ASP A 153 -3.19 9.68 15.29
N GLY A 154 -3.50 8.40 15.02
CA GLY A 154 -4.87 7.91 14.84
C GLY A 154 -5.35 7.90 13.38
N THR A 155 -4.51 8.28 12.42
CA THR A 155 -4.80 8.05 11.00
C THR A 155 -4.91 6.56 10.68
N PHE A 156 -5.74 6.24 9.69
CA PHE A 156 -6.03 4.88 9.27
C PHE A 156 -6.19 4.81 7.76
N TRP A 157 -5.61 3.78 7.18
CA TRP A 157 -5.68 3.47 5.77
C TRP A 157 -5.87 1.97 5.60
N ARG A 158 -6.77 1.54 4.72
CA ARG A 158 -6.91 0.15 4.33
C ARG A 158 -7.11 0.07 2.83
N VAL A 159 -6.42 -0.88 2.20
CA VAL A 159 -6.58 -1.20 0.79
C VAL A 159 -6.96 -2.65 0.63
N ALA A 160 -7.92 -2.92 -0.24
CA ALA A 160 -8.22 -4.25 -0.76
C ALA A 160 -7.91 -4.29 -2.26
N ALA A 161 -7.18 -5.30 -2.71
CA ALA A 161 -6.88 -5.44 -4.14
C ALA A 161 -8.12 -5.92 -4.89
N LEU A 162 -8.51 -5.20 -5.94
CA LEU A 162 -9.56 -5.61 -6.88
C LEU A 162 -8.91 -6.27 -8.11
N GLU A 163 -7.80 -5.71 -8.59
CA GLU A 163 -7.08 -6.18 -9.79
C GLU A 163 -5.55 -6.15 -9.58
N ARG A 164 -4.95 -7.26 -9.13
CA ARG A 164 -3.55 -7.27 -8.63
C ARG A 164 -2.48 -6.96 -9.66
N GLY A 165 -2.60 -7.49 -10.88
CA GLY A 165 -1.63 -7.24 -11.96
C GLY A 165 -1.50 -5.76 -12.30
N ASN A 166 -2.60 -5.02 -12.12
CA ASN A 166 -2.70 -3.61 -12.47
C ASN A 166 -2.10 -2.70 -11.39
N ILE A 167 -2.03 -3.15 -10.13
CA ILE A 167 -1.37 -2.41 -9.04
C ILE A 167 0.11 -2.23 -9.36
N GLY A 168 0.84 -3.33 -9.59
CA GLY A 168 2.28 -3.28 -9.83
C GLY A 168 2.64 -2.42 -11.06
N GLN A 169 1.93 -2.63 -12.17
CA GLN A 169 2.15 -1.84 -13.38
C GLN A 169 1.84 -0.35 -13.16
N ALA A 170 0.74 -0.02 -12.48
CA ALA A 170 0.41 1.36 -12.16
C ALA A 170 1.48 2.04 -11.29
N LEU A 171 2.02 1.35 -10.28
CA LEU A 171 3.07 1.90 -9.42
C LEU A 171 4.36 2.20 -10.20
N LEU A 172 4.74 1.33 -11.15
CA LEU A 172 5.86 1.58 -12.07
C LEU A 172 5.60 2.83 -12.91
N ASP A 173 4.41 2.91 -13.51
CA ASP A 173 4.06 3.99 -14.44
C ASP A 173 3.81 5.32 -13.74
N PHE A 174 3.52 5.33 -12.43
CA PHE A 174 3.40 6.55 -11.63
C PHE A 174 4.74 7.28 -11.43
N ARG A 175 5.90 6.62 -11.58
CA ARG A 175 7.21 7.20 -11.27
C ARG A 175 7.47 8.50 -12.04
N ASP A 176 7.26 8.50 -13.35
CA ASP A 176 7.57 9.67 -14.19
C ASP A 176 6.56 10.82 -14.05
N PRO A 177 5.23 10.56 -14.02
CA PRO A 177 4.24 11.58 -13.67
C PRO A 177 4.49 12.22 -12.31
N ILE A 178 4.77 11.44 -11.26
CA ILE A 178 5.11 11.98 -9.92
C ILE A 178 6.33 12.89 -10.04
N ARG A 179 7.44 12.40 -10.61
CA ARG A 179 8.67 13.20 -10.78
C ARG A 179 8.40 14.52 -11.51
N ARG A 180 7.58 14.50 -12.56
CA ARG A 180 7.24 15.71 -13.32
C ARG A 180 6.39 16.67 -12.50
N THR A 181 5.34 16.19 -11.84
CA THR A 181 4.49 17.03 -10.99
C THR A 181 5.29 17.63 -9.85
N LEU A 182 6.10 16.83 -9.16
CA LEU A 182 6.91 17.31 -8.05
C LEU A 182 7.96 18.33 -8.47
N ARG A 183 8.55 18.26 -9.67
CA ARG A 183 9.42 19.35 -10.16
C ARG A 183 8.70 20.69 -10.25
N ASN A 184 7.41 20.67 -10.58
CA ASN A 184 6.59 21.88 -10.71
C ASN A 184 6.08 22.36 -9.34
N GLU A 185 5.87 21.44 -8.40
CA GLU A 185 5.35 21.71 -7.05
C GLU A 185 6.45 21.77 -5.96
N ALA A 186 7.72 21.58 -6.30
CA ALA A 186 8.83 21.37 -5.34
C ALA A 186 9.02 22.51 -4.33
N ALA A 187 8.46 23.69 -4.59
CA ALA A 187 8.47 24.80 -3.65
C ALA A 187 7.39 24.69 -2.56
N ALA A 188 6.30 23.95 -2.81
CA ALA A 188 5.10 23.90 -1.98
C ALA A 188 5.01 22.69 -1.04
N LEU A 189 5.80 21.63 -1.26
CA LEU A 189 5.84 20.43 -0.43
C LEU A 189 7.27 20.17 0.05
N GLN A 190 7.47 20.02 1.36
CA GLN A 190 8.80 19.74 1.95
C GLN A 190 8.72 18.57 2.91
N GLY A 191 9.79 17.76 2.96
CA GLY A 191 9.95 16.71 3.97
C GLY A 191 8.78 15.73 4.04
N GLY A 192 8.24 15.53 5.24
CA GLY A 192 7.15 14.57 5.51
C GLY A 192 5.86 14.84 4.73
N ASP A 193 5.53 16.12 4.49
CA ASP A 193 4.31 16.50 3.74
C ASP A 193 4.34 15.97 2.31
N LEU A 194 5.53 15.94 1.70
CA LEU A 194 5.71 15.42 0.36
C LEU A 194 5.44 13.92 0.30
N HIS A 195 6.09 13.16 1.18
CA HIS A 195 5.93 11.72 1.25
C HIS A 195 4.47 11.34 1.54
N TRP A 196 3.85 12.04 2.50
CA TRP A 196 2.45 11.87 2.83
C TRP A 196 1.54 12.16 1.65
N ALA A 197 1.69 13.32 0.99
CA ALA A 197 0.84 13.69 -0.14
C ALA A 197 0.98 12.70 -1.30
N VAL A 198 2.20 12.29 -1.63
CA VAL A 198 2.45 11.33 -2.72
C VAL A 198 1.84 9.96 -2.39
N GLY A 199 2.03 9.44 -1.18
CA GLY A 199 1.44 8.19 -0.73
C GLY A 199 -0.08 8.20 -0.85
N ALA A 200 -0.72 9.22 -0.29
CA ALA A 200 -2.18 9.39 -0.37
C ALA A 200 -2.69 9.51 -1.81
N SER A 201 -1.99 10.26 -2.67
CA SER A 201 -2.40 10.43 -4.07
C SER A 201 -2.34 9.15 -4.89
N ARG A 202 -1.35 8.27 -4.64
CA ARG A 202 -1.29 6.95 -5.28
C ARG A 202 -2.53 6.13 -4.94
N LEU A 203 -2.90 6.09 -3.67
CA LEU A 203 -4.06 5.34 -3.17
C LEU A 203 -5.36 5.87 -3.78
N GLN A 204 -5.56 7.20 -3.76
CA GLN A 204 -6.76 7.80 -4.37
C GLN A 204 -6.83 7.54 -5.88
N ALA A 205 -5.71 7.62 -6.61
CA ALA A 205 -5.69 7.34 -8.05
C ALA A 205 -6.04 5.89 -8.37
N LEU A 206 -5.51 4.93 -7.61
CA LEU A 206 -5.80 3.50 -7.77
C LEU A 206 -7.24 3.16 -7.41
N ASP A 207 -7.79 3.77 -6.36
CA ASP A 207 -9.18 3.60 -5.94
C ASP A 207 -10.17 4.16 -6.95
N ARG A 208 -9.93 5.39 -7.45
CA ARG A 208 -10.73 5.99 -8.53
C ARG A 208 -10.72 5.16 -9.80
N ALA A 209 -9.59 4.53 -10.12
CA ALA A 209 -9.49 3.62 -11.26
C ALA A 209 -10.18 2.28 -10.99
N GLY A 210 -10.53 1.96 -9.73
CA GLY A 210 -11.12 0.68 -9.34
C GLY A 210 -10.13 -0.48 -9.43
N ILE A 211 -8.83 -0.22 -9.25
CA ILE A 211 -7.78 -1.24 -9.15
C ILE A 211 -7.69 -1.75 -7.70
N VAL A 212 -7.92 -0.87 -6.73
CA VAL A 212 -8.06 -1.19 -5.31
C VAL A 212 -9.36 -0.60 -4.80
N ARG A 213 -9.77 -1.01 -3.60
CA ARG A 213 -10.74 -0.29 -2.78
C ARG A 213 -10.00 0.32 -1.59
N LEU A 214 -10.10 1.64 -1.44
CA LEU A 214 -9.52 2.40 -0.34
C LEU A 214 -10.57 2.68 0.74
N GLU A 215 -10.20 2.46 1.99
CA GLU A 215 -10.91 2.91 3.18
C GLU A 215 -9.95 3.75 4.03
N THR A 216 -10.42 4.89 4.53
CA THR A 216 -9.60 5.78 5.36
C THR A 216 -10.47 6.65 6.26
N ASN A 217 -9.91 7.12 7.38
CA ASN A 217 -10.56 8.07 8.28
C ASN A 217 -10.07 9.52 8.11
N ILE A 218 -9.33 9.81 7.04
CA ILE A 218 -8.91 11.19 6.75
C ILE A 218 -10.12 12.05 6.38
N ASP A 219 -10.31 13.13 7.12
CA ASP A 219 -11.22 14.20 6.73
C ASP A 219 -10.59 15.08 5.64
N TRP A 220 -10.80 14.67 4.39
CA TRP A 220 -10.26 15.39 3.23
C TRP A 220 -10.80 16.82 3.08
N ALA A 221 -11.95 17.16 3.68
CA ALA A 221 -12.50 18.50 3.59
C ALA A 221 -11.68 19.52 4.39
N SER A 222 -11.03 19.07 5.47
CA SER A 222 -10.23 19.92 6.37
C SER A 222 -8.73 19.66 6.31
N HIS A 223 -8.29 18.58 5.64
CA HIS A 223 -6.88 18.20 5.63
C HIS A 223 -5.99 19.24 4.89
N PRO A 224 -4.89 19.72 5.50
CA PRO A 224 -4.06 20.79 4.92
C PRO A 224 -3.41 20.43 3.58
N LEU A 225 -3.22 19.13 3.31
CA LEU A 225 -2.64 18.61 2.07
C LEU A 225 -3.68 18.16 1.03
N ALA A 226 -4.99 18.34 1.29
CA ALA A 226 -6.05 17.81 0.42
C ALA A 226 -5.93 18.32 -1.02
N ALA A 227 -5.67 19.60 -1.22
CA ALA A 227 -5.52 20.21 -2.54
C ALA A 227 -4.33 19.63 -3.32
N GLN A 228 -3.20 19.41 -2.65
CA GLN A 228 -2.01 18.81 -3.25
C GLN A 228 -2.25 17.33 -3.57
N VAL A 229 -2.92 16.60 -2.68
CA VAL A 229 -3.28 15.19 -2.90
C VAL A 229 -4.19 15.05 -4.11
N GLU A 230 -5.24 15.87 -4.21
CA GLU A 230 -6.16 15.89 -5.36
C GLU A 230 -5.42 16.16 -6.66
N LYS A 231 -4.58 17.19 -6.66
CA LYS A 231 -3.81 17.60 -7.85
C LYS A 231 -2.88 16.49 -8.33
N ILE A 232 -2.12 15.87 -7.44
CA ILE A 232 -1.23 14.76 -7.80
C ILE A 232 -2.06 13.55 -8.23
N ALA A 233 -3.13 13.19 -7.50
CA ALA A 233 -4.01 12.07 -7.83
C ALA A 233 -4.66 12.23 -9.22
N GLY A 234 -5.06 13.44 -9.60
CA GLY A 234 -5.60 13.75 -10.93
C GLY A 234 -4.60 13.51 -12.06
N VAL A 235 -3.30 13.70 -11.82
CA VAL A 235 -2.24 13.35 -12.79
C VAL A 235 -1.99 11.84 -12.84
N LEU A 236 -2.14 11.14 -11.72
CA LEU A 236 -1.93 9.69 -11.65
C LEU A 236 -3.12 8.88 -12.17
N TYR A 237 -4.35 9.39 -12.05
CA TYR A 237 -5.56 8.67 -12.41
C TYR A 237 -5.58 8.17 -13.88
N PRO A 238 -5.25 8.96 -14.91
CA PRO A 238 -5.19 8.46 -16.28
C PRO A 238 -4.17 7.32 -16.47
N VAL A 239 -3.08 7.34 -15.70
CA VAL A 239 -2.06 6.28 -15.71
C VAL A 239 -2.61 5.00 -15.06
N ALA A 240 -3.32 5.14 -13.95
CA ALA A 240 -4.02 4.04 -13.30
C ALA A 240 -5.08 3.42 -14.24
N MET A 241 -5.87 4.24 -14.94
CA MET A 241 -6.86 3.76 -15.90
C MET A 241 -6.23 2.99 -17.06
N LYS A 242 -5.07 3.43 -17.55
CA LYS A 242 -4.32 2.70 -18.58
C LYS A 242 -3.83 1.35 -18.04
N ALA A 243 -3.30 1.31 -16.82
CA ALA A 243 -2.87 0.07 -16.18
C ALA A 243 -4.06 -0.89 -15.99
N LYS A 244 -5.24 -0.39 -15.62
CA LYS A 244 -6.47 -1.20 -15.49
C LYS A 244 -6.83 -1.93 -16.78
N GLY A 245 -6.75 -1.24 -17.91
CA GLY A 245 -7.05 -1.79 -19.24
C GLY A 245 -5.93 -2.61 -19.86
N SER A 246 -4.77 -2.71 -19.20
CA SER A 246 -3.63 -3.48 -19.69
C SER A 246 -3.74 -4.92 -19.17
N THR A 247 -3.57 -5.90 -20.06
CA THR A 247 -3.45 -7.30 -19.65
C THR A 247 -2.14 -7.49 -18.87
N PRO A 248 -2.12 -8.24 -17.75
CA PRO A 248 -0.89 -8.53 -16.99
C PRO A 248 0.21 -9.22 -17.79
#